data_AF-A0A3A4PV86-F1
#
_entry.id   AF-A0A3A4PV86-F1
#
_cell.length_a   1.000
_cell.length_b   1.000
_cell.length_c   1.000
_cell.angle_alpha   90.00
_cell.angle_beta   90.00
_cell.angle_gamma   90.00
#
_symmetry.space_group_name_H-M   'P 1'
#
loop_
_entity.id
_entity.type
_entity.pdbx_description
1 polymer ?
#
loop_
_entity_poly.entity_id
_entity_poly.type
_entity_poly.pdbx_seq_one_letter_code
_entity_poly.pdbx_strand_id
1 'polypeptide(L)'
;MIRAGTVDEISPESGEWLILDIGFSKNSPTCGFLENEKQPDVHHFSEAKKKICDFISKSKRPVNLMIEAPLSVAFNQKGNPTGRKIEKKNGKTRYWYCGPGCITMVAALYLVRAIVQIGASSEVRLFEGFVSFTKKGVRSNHLRDVKLLREVVEDRFAYHDAVIEANKLRMVDSDRLQSAFFVAGIDVGIPPIIMRNVEQ
;
A
#
# COMPACT_ATOMS: atom_id res chain seq x y z
N MET A 1 0.31 -6.24 -17.00
CA MET A 1 -0.72 -7.00 -16.22
C MET A 1 -0.59 -6.60 -14.76
N ILE A 2 -1.67 -6.24 -14.06
CA ILE A 2 -1.62 -5.83 -12.63
C ILE A 2 -2.32 -6.87 -11.74
N ARG A 3 -1.71 -7.24 -10.63
CA ARG A 3 -2.24 -8.22 -9.65
C ARG A 3 -1.70 -7.97 -8.25
N ALA A 4 -2.24 -8.66 -7.26
CA ALA A 4 -1.67 -8.78 -5.93
C ALA A 4 -0.33 -9.51 -6.00
N GLY A 5 0.65 -9.00 -5.26
CA GLY A 5 1.87 -9.73 -4.95
C GLY A 5 1.60 -10.89 -4.00
N THR A 6 2.62 -11.71 -3.79
CA THR A 6 2.63 -12.82 -2.84
C THR A 6 3.68 -12.60 -1.77
N VAL A 7 3.59 -13.30 -0.63
CA VAL A 7 4.58 -13.19 0.45
C VAL A 7 5.98 -13.58 -0.02
N ASP A 8 6.09 -14.58 -0.88
CA ASP A 8 7.37 -15.05 -1.42
C ASP A 8 8.06 -14.00 -2.30
N GLU A 9 7.27 -13.12 -2.93
CA GLU A 9 7.76 -12.00 -3.74
C GLU A 9 8.22 -10.80 -2.91
N ILE A 10 8.16 -10.85 -1.57
CA ILE A 10 8.73 -9.81 -0.71
C ILE A 10 10.23 -10.09 -0.56
N SER A 11 11.01 -9.70 -1.56
CA SER A 11 12.48 -9.67 -1.53
C SER A 11 13.01 -8.64 -2.53
N PRO A 12 14.23 -8.10 -2.33
CA PRO A 12 14.82 -7.12 -3.26
C PRO A 12 15.03 -7.65 -4.69
N GLU A 13 15.21 -8.95 -4.84
CA GLU A 13 15.57 -9.62 -6.10
C GLU A 13 14.34 -9.97 -6.97
N SER A 14 13.16 -10.01 -6.35
CA SER A 14 11.90 -10.46 -6.97
C SER A 14 11.41 -9.58 -8.14
N GLY A 15 11.94 -8.35 -8.26
CA GLY A 15 11.52 -7.35 -9.23
C GLY A 15 12.13 -5.99 -8.95
N GLU A 16 11.69 -4.98 -9.70
CA GLU A 16 11.96 -3.58 -9.36
C GLU A 16 10.96 -3.10 -8.31
N TRP A 17 11.39 -2.29 -7.36
CA TRP A 17 10.56 -1.86 -6.25
C TRP A 17 10.23 -0.37 -6.32
N LEU A 18 8.94 -0.08 -6.25
CA LEU A 18 8.40 1.25 -6.02
C LEU A 18 7.64 1.24 -4.71
N ILE A 19 8.01 2.11 -3.77
CA ILE A 19 7.33 2.24 -2.47
C ILE A 19 6.76 3.64 -2.37
N LEU A 20 5.47 3.73 -2.10
CA LEU A 20 4.72 4.97 -2.08
C LEU A 20 3.94 5.10 -0.77
N ASP A 21 4.29 6.10 0.04
CA ASP A 21 3.36 6.65 1.04
C ASP A 21 2.46 7.67 0.32
N ILE A 22 1.18 7.34 0.12
CA ILE A 22 0.33 8.10 -0.79
C ILE A 22 -0.46 9.19 -0.05
N GLY A 23 -0.27 10.43 -0.50
CA GLY A 23 -1.06 11.58 -0.08
C GLY A 23 -2.02 12.06 -1.17
N PHE A 24 -3.09 12.74 -0.76
CA PHE A 24 -4.07 13.33 -1.67
C PHE A 24 -4.39 14.78 -1.30
N SER A 25 -3.37 15.62 -1.38
CA SER A 25 -3.48 17.06 -1.09
C SER A 25 -3.45 17.90 -2.37
N LYS A 26 -4.26 18.96 -2.39
CA LYS A 26 -4.28 19.97 -3.45
C LYS A 26 -2.99 20.79 -3.48
N ASN A 27 -2.49 21.20 -2.32
CA ASN A 27 -1.50 22.28 -2.20
C ASN A 27 -0.15 21.81 -1.66
N SER A 28 -0.02 20.57 -1.19
CA SER A 28 1.20 20.12 -0.54
C SER A 28 1.69 18.80 -1.14
N PRO A 29 3.01 18.67 -1.36
CA PRO A 29 3.60 17.39 -1.70
C PRO A 29 3.48 16.49 -0.48
N THR A 30 2.69 15.43 -0.63
CA THR A 30 2.30 14.52 0.46
C THR A 30 2.49 13.05 0.06
N CYS A 31 3.13 12.81 -1.09
CA CYS A 31 3.49 11.47 -1.53
C CYS A 31 4.96 11.22 -1.25
N GLY A 32 5.29 10.43 -0.22
CA GLY A 32 6.64 9.91 -0.04
C GLY A 32 6.90 8.82 -1.07
N PHE A 33 8.00 8.92 -1.82
CA PHE A 33 8.28 8.00 -2.92
C PHE A 33 9.71 7.48 -2.83
N LEU A 34 9.86 6.19 -3.11
CA LEU A 34 11.14 5.51 -3.19
C LEU A 34 11.15 4.61 -4.42
N GLU A 35 12.19 4.73 -5.23
CA GLU A 35 12.42 3.96 -6.44
C GLU A 35 13.71 3.13 -6.29
N ASN A 36 13.58 1.81 -6.19
CA ASN A 36 14.67 0.87 -5.99
C ASN A 36 15.63 1.35 -4.88
N GLU A 37 16.93 1.42 -5.19
CA GLU A 37 18.00 1.81 -4.27
C GLU A 37 18.16 3.33 -4.10
N LYS A 38 17.33 4.15 -4.75
CA LYS A 38 17.48 5.62 -4.70
C LYS A 38 17.07 6.20 -3.35
N GLN A 39 17.56 7.40 -3.07
CA GLN A 39 17.09 8.18 -1.92
C GLN A 39 15.61 8.54 -2.10
N PRO A 40 14.79 8.45 -1.04
CA PRO A 40 13.39 8.80 -1.14
C PRO A 40 13.21 10.31 -1.28
N ASP A 41 12.15 10.69 -1.98
CA ASP A 41 11.76 12.08 -2.23
C ASP A 41 10.25 12.27 -1.99
N VAL A 42 9.77 13.52 -1.98
CA VAL A 42 8.35 13.84 -1.74
C VAL A 42 7.79 14.56 -2.95
N HIS A 43 6.61 14.13 -3.42
CA HIS A 43 5.93 14.67 -4.59
C HIS A 43 4.49 15.07 -4.31
N HIS A 44 3.93 15.88 -5.21
CA HIS A 44 2.49 15.93 -5.38
C HIS A 44 1.96 14.61 -5.97
N PHE A 45 0.68 14.33 -5.73
CA PHE A 45 0.04 13.11 -6.24
C PHE A 45 0.18 12.96 -7.77
N SER A 46 0.02 14.05 -8.52
CA SER A 46 0.14 14.04 -9.99
C SER A 46 1.54 13.66 -10.47
N GLU A 47 2.57 14.16 -9.79
CA GLU A 47 3.98 13.90 -10.08
C GLU A 47 4.36 12.47 -9.73
N ALA A 48 3.99 11.99 -8.53
CA ALA A 48 4.20 10.59 -8.11
C ALA A 48 3.52 9.61 -9.09
N LYS A 49 2.25 9.88 -9.44
CA LYS A 49 1.50 9.09 -10.43
C LYS A 49 2.23 9.04 -11.77
N LYS A 50 2.69 10.19 -12.28
CA LYS A 50 3.42 10.26 -13.55
C LYS A 50 4.71 9.46 -13.49
N LYS A 51 5.52 9.64 -12.44
CA LYS A 51 6.78 8.91 -12.23
C LYS A 51 6.56 7.40 -12.21
N ILE A 52 5.57 6.93 -11.46
CA ILE A 52 5.23 5.50 -11.37
C ILE A 52 4.81 4.95 -12.73
N CYS A 53 3.92 5.65 -13.45
CA CYS A 53 3.47 5.23 -14.78
C CYS A 53 4.61 5.19 -15.81
N ASP A 54 5.48 6.22 -15.81
CA ASP A 54 6.64 6.29 -16.69
C ASP A 54 7.64 5.17 -16.39
N PHE A 55 7.86 4.85 -15.11
CA PHE A 55 8.73 3.76 -14.67
C PHE A 55 8.18 2.41 -15.15
N ILE A 56 6.92 2.12 -14.85
CA ILE A 56 6.24 0.87 -15.24
C ILE A 56 6.26 0.68 -16.76
N SER A 57 6.02 1.75 -17.53
CA SER A 57 6.00 1.70 -19.00
C SER A 57 7.37 1.37 -19.61
N LYS A 58 8.46 1.73 -18.93
CA LYS A 58 9.84 1.51 -19.40
C LYS A 58 10.45 0.22 -18.84
N SER A 59 9.88 -0.30 -17.76
CA SER A 59 10.37 -1.50 -17.11
C SER A 59 10.25 -2.72 -18.01
N LYS A 60 11.29 -3.55 -18.00
CA LYS A 60 11.33 -4.87 -18.64
C LYS A 60 11.21 -6.01 -17.62
N ARG A 61 11.12 -5.68 -16.34
CA ARG A 61 11.06 -6.64 -15.23
C ARG A 61 9.70 -6.51 -14.54
N PRO A 62 9.30 -7.49 -13.71
CA PRO A 62 8.18 -7.28 -12.80
C PRO A 62 8.44 -6.07 -11.90
N VAL A 63 7.42 -5.24 -11.70
CA VAL A 63 7.43 -4.07 -10.81
C VAL A 63 6.59 -4.39 -9.58
N ASN A 64 7.24 -4.47 -8.42
CA ASN A 64 6.59 -4.53 -7.12
C ASN A 64 6.23 -3.10 -6.69
N LEU A 65 4.94 -2.79 -6.68
CA LEU A 65 4.42 -1.50 -6.26
C LEU A 65 3.76 -1.63 -4.88
N MET A 66 4.44 -1.13 -3.86
CA MET A 66 3.91 -1.01 -2.51
C MET A 66 3.26 0.36 -2.32
N ILE A 67 2.01 0.39 -1.84
CA ILE A 67 1.26 1.61 -1.58
C ILE A 67 0.81 1.60 -0.12
N GLU A 68 1.22 2.60 0.67
CA GLU A 68 0.70 2.89 2.01
C GLU A 68 -0.71 3.47 1.87
N ALA A 69 -1.68 2.59 1.74
CA ALA A 69 -3.11 2.90 1.71
C ALA A 69 -3.89 1.60 1.86
N PRO A 70 -5.16 1.65 2.29
CA PRO A 70 -6.03 0.49 2.17
C PRO A 70 -6.17 0.06 0.70
N LEU A 71 -5.63 -1.10 0.35
CA LEU A 71 -5.80 -1.74 -0.98
C LEU A 71 -6.84 -2.85 -0.93
N SER A 72 -7.33 -3.16 0.26
CA SER A 72 -8.39 -4.13 0.52
C SER A 72 -9.38 -3.58 1.54
N VAL A 73 -10.61 -4.07 1.44
CA VAL A 73 -11.73 -3.63 2.27
C VAL A 73 -12.45 -4.84 2.85
N ALA A 74 -13.11 -4.64 3.99
CA ALA A 74 -13.81 -5.70 4.71
C ALA A 74 -15.28 -5.32 4.96
N PHE A 75 -16.17 -6.29 4.81
CA PHE A 75 -17.59 -6.15 5.12
C PHE A 75 -18.04 -7.25 6.07
N ASN A 76 -18.88 -6.90 7.04
CA ASN A 76 -19.48 -7.88 7.94
C ASN A 76 -20.59 -8.69 7.24
N GLN A 77 -21.16 -9.67 7.95
CA GLN A 77 -22.25 -10.52 7.43
C GLN A 77 -23.50 -9.74 6.97
N LYS A 78 -23.70 -8.51 7.47
CA LYS A 78 -24.83 -7.64 7.05
C LYS A 78 -24.48 -6.79 5.82
N GLY A 79 -23.29 -6.94 5.25
CA GLY A 79 -22.81 -6.15 4.13
C GLY A 79 -22.34 -4.74 4.49
N ASN A 80 -22.23 -4.40 5.78
CA ASN A 80 -21.74 -3.10 6.21
C ASN A 80 -20.20 -3.08 6.31
N PRO A 81 -19.54 -1.93 6.06
CA PRO A 81 -18.11 -1.78 6.31
C PRO A 81 -17.72 -2.22 7.73
N THR A 82 -16.63 -2.96 7.83
CA THR A 82 -16.02 -3.37 9.10
C THR A 82 -14.51 -3.19 9.03
N GLY A 83 -13.86 -3.10 10.20
CA GLY A 83 -12.40 -2.95 10.26
C GLY A 83 -11.65 -4.21 9.83
N ARG A 84 -10.36 -4.07 9.60
CA ARG A 84 -9.40 -5.17 9.44
C ARG A 84 -8.56 -5.29 10.71
N LYS A 85 -8.05 -6.50 11.03
CA LYS A 85 -7.31 -6.77 12.30
C LYS A 85 -6.18 -5.79 12.59
N ILE A 86 -5.46 -5.37 11.55
CA ILE A 86 -4.32 -4.45 11.65
C ILE A 86 -4.70 -3.01 12.01
N GLU A 87 -5.97 -2.63 11.82
CA GLU A 87 -6.44 -1.24 11.93
C GLU A 87 -6.77 -0.86 13.37
N LYS A 88 -6.72 -1.80 14.33
CA LYS A 88 -7.04 -1.59 15.73
C LYS A 88 -5.87 -2.01 16.61
N LYS A 89 -5.26 -1.05 17.32
CA LYS A 89 -4.18 -1.29 18.30
C LYS A 89 -4.33 -0.36 19.49
N ASN A 90 -4.20 -0.88 20.71
CA ASN A 90 -4.17 -0.11 21.96
C ASN A 90 -5.32 0.91 22.09
N GLY A 91 -6.54 0.50 21.71
CA GLY A 91 -7.75 1.34 21.75
C GLY A 91 -7.85 2.41 20.64
N LYS A 92 -6.83 2.55 19.78
CA LYS A 92 -6.87 3.43 18.61
C LYS A 92 -7.29 2.65 17.37
N THR A 93 -8.04 3.32 16.50
CA THR A 93 -8.55 2.75 15.24
C THR A 93 -8.16 3.61 14.05
N ARG A 94 -7.75 2.97 12.94
CA ARG A 94 -7.49 3.58 11.63
C ARG A 94 -8.21 2.79 10.55
N TYR A 95 -9.54 2.75 10.62
CA TYR A 95 -10.32 1.95 9.69
C TYR A 95 -10.27 2.49 8.27
N TRP A 96 -10.24 1.60 7.27
CA TRP A 96 -10.23 1.96 5.85
C TRP A 96 -11.43 2.83 5.42
N TYR A 97 -12.57 2.69 6.10
CA TYR A 97 -13.81 3.40 5.78
C TYR A 97 -14.00 4.70 6.56
N CYS A 98 -12.96 5.24 7.22
CA CYS A 98 -13.06 6.51 7.92
C CYS A 98 -11.82 7.39 7.76
N GLY A 99 -12.04 8.72 7.72
CA GLY A 99 -10.98 9.73 7.80
C GLY A 99 -9.88 9.55 6.74
N PRO A 100 -8.59 9.56 7.14
CA PRO A 100 -7.47 9.40 6.21
C PRO A 100 -7.51 8.11 5.38
N GLY A 101 -8.04 7.01 5.91
CA GLY A 101 -8.13 5.73 5.18
C GLY A 101 -8.95 5.84 3.91
N CYS A 102 -10.08 6.57 3.94
CA CYS A 102 -10.88 6.82 2.74
C CYS A 102 -10.11 7.67 1.72
N ILE A 103 -9.40 8.69 2.18
CA ILE A 103 -8.70 9.65 1.32
C ILE A 103 -7.57 8.94 0.56
N THR A 104 -6.73 8.17 1.25
CA THR A 104 -5.61 7.46 0.64
C THR A 104 -6.06 6.31 -0.25
N MET A 105 -7.15 5.62 0.12
CA MET A 105 -7.78 4.60 -0.74
C MET A 105 -8.31 5.21 -2.05
N VAL A 106 -8.93 6.40 -2.02
CA VAL A 106 -9.34 7.12 -3.24
C VAL A 106 -8.13 7.49 -4.09
N ALA A 107 -7.05 7.98 -3.49
CA ALA A 107 -5.82 8.28 -4.24
C ALA A 107 -5.24 7.01 -4.90
N ALA A 108 -5.24 5.89 -4.18
CA ALA A 108 -4.79 4.60 -4.70
C ALA A 108 -5.66 4.15 -5.88
N LEU A 109 -7.00 4.32 -5.82
CA LEU A 109 -7.92 4.04 -6.93
C LEU A 109 -7.55 4.81 -8.19
N TYR A 110 -7.28 6.12 -8.07
CA TYR A 110 -6.84 6.95 -9.20
C TYR A 110 -5.48 6.51 -9.76
N LEU A 111 -4.54 6.14 -8.90
CA LEU A 111 -3.22 5.65 -9.32
C LEU A 111 -3.32 4.31 -10.06
N VAL A 112 -3.99 3.32 -9.47
CA VAL A 112 -4.15 1.98 -10.06
C VAL A 112 -4.92 2.05 -11.36
N ARG A 113 -5.96 2.89 -11.45
CA ARG A 113 -6.66 3.14 -12.72
C ARG A 113 -5.73 3.67 -13.80
N ALA A 114 -4.86 4.63 -13.47
CA ALA A 114 -3.88 5.17 -14.42
C ALA A 114 -2.87 4.10 -14.87
N ILE A 115 -2.40 3.25 -13.95
CA ILE A 115 -1.49 2.13 -14.27
C ILE A 115 -2.17 1.12 -15.21
N VAL A 116 -3.45 0.84 -15.03
CA VAL A 116 -4.20 -0.02 -15.96
C VAL A 116 -4.33 0.64 -17.34
N GLN A 117 -4.57 1.96 -17.38
CA GLN A 117 -4.80 2.70 -18.64
C GLN A 117 -3.54 2.84 -19.51
N ILE A 118 -2.34 2.85 -18.93
CA ILE A 118 -1.10 2.89 -19.74
C ILE A 118 -0.85 1.59 -20.51
N GLY A 119 -1.52 0.49 -20.15
CA GLY A 119 -1.44 -0.77 -20.90
C GLY A 119 -0.03 -1.36 -20.98
N ALA A 120 0.82 -1.12 -19.96
CA ALA A 120 2.19 -1.60 -19.95
C ALA A 120 2.28 -3.14 -20.01
N SER A 121 3.28 -3.64 -20.72
CA SER A 121 3.56 -5.08 -20.85
C SER A 121 4.16 -5.67 -19.57
N SER A 122 4.83 -4.85 -18.76
CA SER A 122 5.37 -5.25 -17.46
C SER A 122 4.29 -5.77 -16.52
N GLU A 123 4.67 -6.76 -15.71
CA GLU A 123 3.84 -7.22 -14.61
C GLU A 123 3.95 -6.24 -13.45
N VAL A 124 2.83 -5.82 -12.88
CA VAL A 124 2.76 -4.97 -11.69
C VAL A 124 2.17 -5.79 -10.54
N ARG A 125 2.93 -5.94 -9.47
CA ARG A 125 2.56 -6.70 -8.27
C ARG A 125 2.30 -5.73 -7.13
N LEU A 126 1.08 -5.69 -6.64
CA LEU A 126 0.67 -4.77 -5.58
C LEU A 126 0.96 -5.33 -4.21
N PHE A 127 1.43 -4.46 -3.31
CA PHE A 127 1.61 -4.72 -1.89
C PHE A 127 0.94 -3.58 -1.11
N GLU A 128 0.25 -3.90 -0.03
CA GLU A 128 -0.31 -2.87 0.86
C GLU A 128 0.72 -2.52 1.93
N GLY A 129 1.13 -1.26 1.99
CA GLY A 129 1.95 -0.73 3.08
C GLY A 129 1.06 -0.29 4.25
N PHE A 130 1.53 -0.48 5.48
CA PHE A 130 0.87 0.04 6.67
C PHE A 130 1.88 0.51 7.71
N VAL A 131 2.08 1.82 7.84
CA VAL A 131 2.98 2.38 8.86
C VAL A 131 2.14 2.92 10.02
N SER A 132 2.26 2.27 11.17
CA SER A 132 1.29 2.42 12.26
C SER A 132 1.80 3.24 13.46
N PHE A 133 0.86 3.93 14.10
CA PHE A 133 0.89 4.50 15.46
C PHE A 133 2.19 5.21 15.89
N THR A 134 2.53 6.32 15.22
CA THR A 134 3.51 7.26 15.76
C THR A 134 3.08 7.81 17.13
N LYS A 135 4.05 8.11 18.01
CA LYS A 135 3.79 8.75 19.31
C LYS A 135 3.00 10.05 19.08
N LYS A 136 2.03 10.32 19.97
CA LYS A 136 1.18 11.51 19.89
C LYS A 136 2.07 12.76 19.88
N GLY A 137 1.91 13.63 18.88
CA GLY A 137 2.71 14.85 18.71
C GLY A 137 3.89 14.73 17.74
N VAL A 138 4.20 13.53 17.23
CA VAL A 138 5.18 13.38 16.15
C VAL A 138 4.49 13.58 14.80
N ARG A 139 4.94 14.58 14.04
CA ARG A 139 4.46 14.86 12.68
C ARG A 139 4.79 13.67 11.77
N SER A 140 3.85 13.31 10.89
CA SER A 140 4.10 12.30 9.85
C SER A 140 5.30 12.70 8.99
N ASN A 141 6.12 11.71 8.65
CA ASN A 141 7.29 11.92 7.81
C ASN A 141 7.26 10.91 6.67
N HIS A 142 6.73 11.35 5.53
CA HIS A 142 6.52 10.52 4.35
C HIS A 142 7.81 9.83 3.86
N LEU A 143 8.97 10.45 4.05
CA LEU A 143 10.27 9.86 3.69
C LEU A 143 10.68 8.74 4.66
N ARG A 144 10.35 8.87 5.94
CA ARG A 144 10.61 7.84 6.94
C ARG A 144 9.72 6.63 6.70
N ASP A 145 8.46 6.85 6.36
CA ASP A 145 7.47 5.79 6.21
C ASP A 145 7.86 4.83 5.06
N VAL A 146 8.28 5.36 3.91
CA VAL A 146 8.78 4.52 2.80
C VAL A 146 10.10 3.79 3.13
N LYS A 147 10.98 4.38 3.96
CA LYS A 147 12.21 3.72 4.42
C LYS A 147 11.89 2.56 5.36
N LEU A 148 10.99 2.76 6.31
CA LEU A 148 10.57 1.70 7.23
C LEU A 148 10.02 0.51 6.45
N LEU A 149 9.12 0.77 5.50
CA LEU A 149 8.55 -0.28 4.64
C LEU A 149 9.63 -1.01 3.83
N ARG A 150 10.65 -0.29 3.34
CA ARG A 150 11.78 -0.87 2.62
C ARG A 150 12.59 -1.84 3.48
N GLU A 151 12.80 -1.55 4.76
CA GLU A 151 13.54 -2.46 5.67
C GLU A 151 12.92 -3.87 5.70
N VAL A 152 11.59 -3.98 5.59
CA VAL A 152 10.90 -5.29 5.54
C VAL A 152 11.15 -6.00 4.22
N VAL A 153 11.25 -5.26 3.12
CA VAL A 153 11.59 -5.84 1.82
C VAL A 153 13.03 -6.35 1.84
N GLU A 154 13.96 -5.58 2.41
CA GLU A 154 15.38 -5.92 2.50
C GLU A 154 15.66 -7.15 3.36
N ASP A 155 14.94 -7.30 4.48
CA ASP A 155 15.07 -8.48 5.34
C ASP A 155 13.74 -8.88 5.99
N ARG A 156 12.88 -9.55 5.21
CA ARG A 156 11.57 -10.01 5.72
C ARG A 156 11.68 -10.98 6.90
N PHE A 157 12.81 -11.68 7.05
CA PHE A 157 12.99 -12.68 8.10
C PHE A 157 13.34 -12.04 9.44
N ALA A 158 14.09 -10.93 9.43
CA ALA A 158 14.27 -10.09 10.61
C ALA A 158 12.95 -9.46 11.10
N TYR A 159 11.97 -9.28 10.21
CA TYR A 159 10.67 -8.69 10.50
C TYR A 159 9.49 -9.67 10.31
N HIS A 160 9.56 -10.87 10.90
CA HIS A 160 8.55 -11.93 10.69
C HIS A 160 7.09 -11.52 10.98
N ASP A 161 6.84 -10.63 11.94
CA ASP A 161 5.50 -10.11 12.26
C ASP A 161 5.06 -8.92 11.39
N ALA A 162 5.92 -8.43 10.50
CA ALA A 162 5.64 -7.31 9.61
C ALA A 162 4.85 -7.72 8.36
N VAL A 163 4.79 -9.01 8.03
CA VAL A 163 4.09 -9.48 6.83
C VAL A 163 2.80 -10.20 7.22
N ILE A 164 1.67 -9.69 6.72
CA ILE A 164 0.36 -10.24 7.02
C ILE A 164 -0.32 -10.67 5.73
N GLU A 165 -0.59 -11.96 5.62
CA GLU A 165 -1.34 -12.53 4.50
C GLU A 165 -2.78 -12.00 4.47
N ALA A 166 -3.35 -11.91 3.26
CA ALA A 166 -4.70 -11.40 3.01
C ALA A 166 -5.79 -12.07 3.87
N ASN A 167 -5.75 -13.40 4.02
CA ASN A 167 -6.72 -14.16 4.81
C ASN A 167 -6.70 -13.80 6.31
N LYS A 168 -5.55 -13.35 6.83
CA LYS A 168 -5.37 -12.95 8.24
C LYS A 168 -5.93 -11.56 8.55
N LEU A 169 -6.45 -10.83 7.56
CA LEU A 169 -6.98 -9.47 7.76
C LEU A 169 -8.38 -9.40 8.36
N ARG A 170 -9.16 -10.49 8.27
CA ARG A 170 -10.54 -10.55 8.77
C ARG A 170 -10.59 -10.35 10.28
N MET A 171 -11.46 -9.47 10.77
CA MET A 171 -11.70 -9.31 12.22
C MET A 171 -12.34 -10.57 12.79
N VAL A 172 -13.34 -11.10 12.09
CA VAL A 172 -13.95 -12.42 12.36
C VAL A 172 -14.01 -13.24 11.08
N ASP A 173 -14.00 -14.57 11.18
CA ASP A 173 -13.87 -15.46 10.02
C ASP A 173 -14.96 -15.28 8.95
N SER A 174 -16.14 -14.82 9.39
CA SER A 174 -17.28 -14.54 8.51
C SER A 174 -17.23 -13.19 7.78
N ASP A 175 -16.25 -12.34 8.05
CA ASP A 175 -16.09 -11.10 7.31
C ASP A 175 -15.66 -11.40 5.88
N ARG A 176 -16.25 -10.66 4.93
CA ARG A 176 -15.90 -10.74 3.52
C ARG A 176 -14.81 -9.72 3.22
N LEU A 177 -13.65 -10.20 2.77
CA LEU A 177 -12.58 -9.37 2.23
C LEU A 177 -12.70 -9.27 0.71
N GLN A 178 -12.39 -8.10 0.16
CA GLN A 178 -12.28 -7.89 -1.28
C GLN A 178 -11.24 -6.82 -1.59
N SER A 179 -10.78 -6.81 -2.84
CA SER A 179 -9.96 -5.72 -3.37
C SER A 179 -10.71 -4.39 -3.28
N ALA A 180 -10.01 -3.32 -2.87
CA ALA A 180 -10.58 -1.96 -2.91
C ALA A 180 -10.90 -1.53 -4.36
N PHE A 181 -10.19 -2.09 -5.34
CA PHE A 181 -10.29 -1.72 -6.76
C PHE A 181 -11.45 -2.41 -7.49
N PHE A 182 -12.06 -3.41 -6.87
CA PHE A 182 -13.18 -4.15 -7.47
C PHE A 182 -14.36 -3.23 -7.82
N VAL A 183 -14.61 -2.18 -7.02
CA VAL A 183 -15.65 -1.18 -7.28
C VAL A 183 -15.43 -0.40 -8.60
N ALA A 184 -14.18 -0.33 -9.06
CA ALA A 184 -13.80 0.30 -10.32
C ALA A 184 -13.72 -0.70 -11.49
N GLY A 185 -14.16 -1.95 -11.29
CA GLY A 185 -14.06 -3.02 -12.27
C GLY A 185 -12.62 -3.50 -12.52
N ILE A 186 -11.70 -3.26 -11.58
CA ILE A 186 -10.31 -3.70 -11.66
C ILE A 186 -10.12 -4.83 -10.65
N ASP A 187 -10.00 -6.05 -11.15
CA ASP A 187 -9.68 -7.20 -10.30
C ASP A 187 -8.16 -7.39 -10.23
N VAL A 188 -7.60 -7.03 -9.08
CA VAL A 188 -6.18 -7.25 -8.77
C VAL A 188 -6.01 -8.28 -7.65
N GLY A 189 -7.07 -8.89 -7.13
CA GLY A 189 -7.00 -9.68 -5.90
C GLY A 189 -6.70 -8.83 -4.65
N ILE A 190 -6.29 -9.51 -3.57
CA ILE A 190 -6.03 -8.90 -2.26
C ILE A 190 -4.54 -9.05 -1.95
N PRO A 191 -3.77 -7.95 -1.92
CA PRO A 191 -2.34 -8.01 -1.66
C PRO A 191 -2.04 -8.34 -0.19
N PRO A 192 -0.90 -8.97 0.11
CA PRO A 192 -0.39 -9.05 1.48
C PRO A 192 -0.07 -7.64 1.99
N ILE A 193 -0.08 -7.50 3.30
CA ILE A 193 0.28 -6.27 3.98
C ILE A 193 1.72 -6.36 4.48
N ILE A 194 2.48 -5.31 4.23
CA ILE A 194 3.79 -5.04 4.81
C ILE A 194 3.63 -3.91 5.82
N MET A 195 3.86 -4.22 7.09
CA MET A 195 3.56 -3.37 8.23
C MET A 195 4.83 -3.01 9.00
N ARG A 196 4.98 -1.74 9.36
CA ARG A 196 6.00 -1.30 10.32
C ARG A 196 5.39 -0.46 11.42
N ASN A 197 5.74 -0.81 12.66
CA ASN A 197 5.41 -0.03 13.83
C ASN A 197 6.53 0.99 14.08
N VAL A 198 6.18 2.25 14.30
CA VAL A 198 7.15 3.30 14.64
C VAL A 198 7.48 3.33 16.14
N GLU A 199 7.26 2.21 16.85
CA GLU A 199 7.55 2.10 18.29
C GLU A 199 9.05 1.84 18.51
N GLN A 200 9.81 2.93 18.66
CA GLN A 200 10.98 3.06 19.54
C GLN A 200 10.86 4.39 20.31
#